data_AF-A0A656JIR7-F1
#
_entry.id   AF-A0A656JIR7-F1
#
_cell.length_a   1.000
_cell.length_b   1.000
_cell.length_c   1.000
_cell.angle_alpha   90.00
_cell.angle_beta   90.00
_cell.angle_gamma   90.00
#
_symmetry.space_group_name_H-M   'P 1'
#
loop_
_entity.id
_entity.type
_entity.pdbx_description
1 polymer ?
#
loop_
_entity_poly.entity_id
_entity_poly.type
_entity_poly.pdbx_seq_one_letter_code
_entity_poly.pdbx_strand_id
1 'polypeptide(L)'
;MSGPVRAGYLVQNRTTDPAYCPAPAVPVEIDPATQQVIDELFLRLQGACGAWRQSWPNQKIMDASKLEWLAEFMRSGITSMDQLRHGMRMVSASKSAFVPAPGVFVSWCFAPEGLGLPSVEVAYSQALRNSHPGMEGRGKWFHPAVYHATA
;
A
#
# COMPACT_ATOMS: atom_id res chain seq x y z
N MET A 1 -3.46 -19.35 -41.77
CA MET A 1 -4.09 -19.92 -40.56
C MET A 1 -3.03 -19.95 -39.46
N SER A 2 -2.99 -18.93 -38.60
CA SER A 2 -1.99 -18.83 -37.53
C SER A 2 -2.45 -19.68 -36.35
N GLY A 3 -1.76 -20.79 -36.10
CA GLY A 3 -2.05 -21.67 -34.96
C GLY A 3 -1.71 -21.04 -33.61
N PRO A 4 -2.13 -21.65 -32.49
CA PRO A 4 -1.88 -21.12 -31.15
C PRO A 4 -0.38 -21.11 -30.84
N VAL A 5 0.16 -19.93 -30.53
CA VAL A 5 1.54 -19.76 -30.11
C VAL A 5 1.72 -20.45 -28.76
N ARG A 6 2.52 -21.52 -28.72
CA ARG A 6 2.81 -22.26 -27.49
C ARG A 6 3.63 -21.38 -26.55
N ALA A 7 3.23 -21.31 -25.27
CA ALA A 7 3.87 -20.46 -24.26
C ALA A 7 5.39 -20.63 -24.14
N GLY A 8 5.93 -21.82 -24.44
CA GLY A 8 7.38 -22.07 -24.47
C GLY A 8 8.15 -21.20 -25.48
N TYR A 9 7.51 -20.81 -26.58
CA TYR A 9 8.12 -19.94 -27.60
C TYR A 9 8.25 -18.48 -27.12
N LEU A 10 7.33 -18.03 -26.25
CA LEU A 10 7.38 -16.70 -25.64
C LEU A 10 8.47 -16.58 -24.56
N VAL A 11 8.81 -17.70 -23.91
CA VAL A 11 9.88 -17.74 -22.89
C VAL A 11 11.26 -17.82 -23.52
N GLN A 12 11.43 -18.62 -24.59
CA GLN A 12 12.70 -18.72 -25.31
C GLN A 12 13.09 -17.42 -26.04
N ASN A 13 12.09 -16.63 -26.46
CA ASN A 13 12.29 -15.37 -27.16
C ASN A 13 11.97 -14.15 -26.30
N ARG A 14 11.98 -14.28 -24.97
CA ARG A 14 12.02 -13.12 -24.05
C ARG A 14 13.43 -12.52 -24.09
N THR A 15 13.81 -12.00 -25.26
CA THR A 15 14.86 -11.00 -25.34
C THR A 15 14.24 -9.77 -24.68
N THR A 16 14.70 -9.41 -23.48
CA THR A 16 14.59 -8.01 -23.06
C THR A 16 15.00 -7.17 -24.27
N ASP A 17 14.11 -6.28 -24.71
CA ASP A 17 14.30 -5.48 -25.92
C ASP A 17 15.76 -5.00 -25.97
N PRO A 18 16.58 -5.40 -26.95
CA PRO A 18 18.00 -5.04 -26.98
C PRO A 18 18.22 -3.52 -27.06
N ALA A 19 17.17 -2.76 -27.40
CA ALA A 19 17.14 -1.30 -27.35
C ALA A 19 16.79 -0.73 -25.96
N TYR A 20 16.48 -1.57 -24.96
CA TYR A 20 16.27 -1.14 -23.58
C TYR A 20 17.60 -0.70 -22.98
N CYS A 21 17.89 0.60 -23.08
CA CYS A 21 18.85 1.25 -22.20
C CYS A 21 18.11 1.58 -20.89
N PRO A 22 18.41 0.89 -19.77
CA PRO A 22 17.91 1.35 -18.48
C PRO A 22 18.42 2.77 -18.26
N ALA A 23 17.53 3.68 -17.87
CA ALA A 23 17.94 5.02 -17.48
C ALA A 23 19.03 4.91 -16.39
N PRO A 24 20.09 5.74 -16.44
CA PRO A 24 21.13 5.72 -15.41
C PRO A 24 20.46 5.93 -14.05
N ALA A 25 20.66 4.97 -13.15
CA ALA A 25 20.13 5.03 -11.80
C ALA A 25 20.80 6.21 -11.07
N VAL A 26 20.08 7.32 -10.93
CA VAL A 26 20.55 8.43 -10.12
C VAL A 26 20.51 7.95 -8.67
N PRO A 27 21.66 7.95 -7.96
CA PRO A 27 21.66 7.58 -6.54
C PRO A 27 20.81 8.59 -5.79
N VAL A 28 19.67 8.13 -5.26
CA VAL A 28 18.81 8.94 -4.40
C VAL A 28 19.42 8.90 -3.01
N GLU A 29 19.90 10.05 -2.53
CA GLU A 29 20.35 10.18 -1.14
C GLU A 29 19.15 10.04 -0.21
N ILE A 30 19.23 9.08 0.71
CA ILE A 30 18.18 8.85 1.71
C ILE A 30 18.61 9.54 3.00
N ASP A 31 17.79 10.48 3.47
CA ASP A 31 18.00 11.19 4.72
C ASP A 31 18.11 10.23 5.93
N PRO A 32 19.03 10.46 6.90
CA PRO A 32 19.21 9.58 8.05
C PRO A 32 17.96 9.39 8.91
N ALA A 33 17.08 10.39 9.04
CA ALA A 33 15.84 10.23 9.78
C ALA A 33 14.87 9.31 9.04
N THR A 34 14.85 9.37 7.70
CA THR A 34 14.06 8.44 6.88
C THR A 34 14.55 7.00 7.04
N GLN A 35 15.88 6.79 7.09
CA GLN A 35 16.47 5.48 7.37
C GLN A 35 16.04 4.94 8.75
N GLN A 36 16.07 5.78 9.78
CA GLN A 36 15.64 5.38 11.13
C GLN A 36 14.15 4.98 11.17
N VAL A 37 13.29 5.73 10.48
CA VAL A 37 11.85 5.43 10.41
C VAL A 37 11.61 4.07 9.76
N ILE A 38 12.29 3.75 8.65
CA ILE A 38 12.10 2.44 8.01
C ILE A 38 12.70 1.29 8.82
N ASP A 39 13.84 1.52 9.47
CA ASP A 39 14.45 0.52 10.35
C ASP A 39 13.50 0.18 11.52
N GLU A 40 12.90 1.19 12.14
CA GLU A 40 11.90 1.01 13.19
C GLU A 40 10.66 0.27 12.67
N LEU A 41 10.19 0.61 11.46
CA LEU A 41 9.06 -0.09 10.85
C LEU A 41 9.36 -1.57 10.63
N PHE A 42 10.53 -1.91 10.11
CA PHE A 42 10.93 -3.30 9.89
C PHE A 42 11.05 -4.07 11.19
N LEU A 43 11.57 -3.46 12.25
CA LEU A 43 11.61 -4.08 13.58
C LEU A 43 10.19 -4.38 14.10
N ARG A 44 9.24 -3.47 13.89
CA ARG A 44 7.83 -3.69 14.27
C ARG A 44 7.19 -4.79 13.43
N LEU A 45 7.46 -4.86 12.13
CA LEU A 45 6.97 -5.94 11.25
C LEU A 45 7.50 -7.31 11.68
N GLN A 46 8.78 -7.40 12.09
CA GLN A 46 9.36 -8.64 12.63
C GLN A 46 8.68 -9.08 13.92
N GLY A 47 8.27 -8.13 14.78
CA GLY A 47 7.52 -8.41 16.00
C GLY A 47 6.07 -8.86 15.74
N ALA A 48 5.43 -8.33 14.69
CA ALA A 48 4.04 -8.63 14.36
C ALA A 48 3.86 -9.90 13.51
N CYS A 49 4.80 -10.21 12.61
CA CYS A 49 4.68 -11.28 11.62
C CYS A 49 5.61 -12.45 11.96
N GLY A 50 5.09 -13.56 12.49
CA GLY A 50 5.92 -14.70 12.91
C GLY A 50 6.76 -15.38 11.80
N ALA A 51 6.36 -15.24 10.53
CA ALA A 51 7.03 -15.83 9.37
C ALA A 51 7.93 -14.83 8.61
N TRP A 52 8.29 -13.68 9.19
CA TRP A 52 9.09 -12.64 8.53
C TRP A 52 10.41 -13.14 7.92
N ARG A 53 11.05 -14.16 8.53
CA ARG A 53 12.31 -14.75 8.04
C ARG A 53 12.17 -15.39 6.66
N GLN A 54 10.97 -15.80 6.27
CA GLN A 54 10.73 -16.33 4.93
C GLN A 54 10.79 -15.23 3.87
N SER A 55 10.35 -14.02 4.22
CA SER A 55 10.44 -12.84 3.34
C SER A 55 11.86 -12.27 3.32
N TRP A 56 12.55 -12.27 4.47
CA TRP A 56 13.89 -11.68 4.62
C TRP A 56 14.87 -12.66 5.28
N PRO A 57 15.40 -13.62 4.51
CA PRO A 57 16.25 -14.68 5.08
C PRO A 57 17.67 -14.22 5.42
N ASN A 58 18.13 -13.11 4.86
CA ASN A 58 19.45 -12.52 5.18
C ASN A 58 19.40 -10.99 5.15
N GLN A 59 20.44 -10.36 5.72
CA GLN A 59 20.52 -8.91 5.85
C GLN A 59 20.48 -8.20 4.49
N LYS A 60 21.19 -8.73 3.48
CA LYS A 60 21.22 -8.16 2.13
C LYS A 60 19.83 -8.06 1.50
N ILE A 61 19.01 -9.11 1.64
CA ILE A 61 17.64 -9.12 1.13
C ILE A 61 16.74 -8.18 1.95
N MET A 62 16.95 -8.10 3.27
CA MET A 62 16.22 -7.17 4.11
C MET A 62 16.51 -5.72 3.73
N ASP A 63 17.78 -5.37 3.50
CA ASP A 63 18.18 -4.02 3.10
C ASP A 63 17.66 -3.67 1.70
N ALA A 64 17.70 -4.61 0.75
CA ALA A 64 17.05 -4.43 -0.55
C ALA A 64 15.53 -4.22 -0.41
N SER A 65 14.88 -4.98 0.47
CA SER A 65 13.45 -4.84 0.74
C SER A 65 13.11 -3.48 1.36
N LYS A 66 13.96 -2.94 2.25
CA LYS A 66 13.78 -1.59 2.79
C LYS A 66 13.79 -0.54 1.68
N LEU A 67 14.72 -0.65 0.72
CA LEU A 67 14.77 0.25 -0.42
C LEU A 67 13.51 0.16 -1.30
N GLU A 68 13.01 -1.06 -1.55
CA GLU A 68 11.76 -1.26 -2.28
C GLU A 68 10.55 -0.65 -1.53
N TRP A 69 10.48 -0.82 -0.22
CA TRP A 69 9.44 -0.21 0.62
C TRP A 69 9.52 1.31 0.61
N LEU A 70 10.71 1.91 0.72
CA LEU A 70 10.90 3.36 0.60
C LEU A 70 10.45 3.88 -0.76
N ALA A 71 10.86 3.20 -1.85
CA ALA A 71 10.47 3.57 -3.19
C ALA A 71 8.94 3.56 -3.35
N GLU A 72 8.28 2.53 -2.81
CA GLU A 72 6.82 2.43 -2.84
C GLU A 72 6.13 3.50 -1.98
N PHE A 73 6.70 3.85 -0.82
CA PHE A 73 6.20 4.92 0.04
C PHE A 73 6.29 6.28 -0.65
N MET A 74 7.42 6.57 -1.29
CA MET A 74 7.60 7.79 -2.08
C MET A 74 6.63 7.85 -3.25
N ARG A 75 6.48 6.74 -4.00
CA ARG A 75 5.56 6.65 -5.14
C ARG A 75 4.11 6.85 -4.75
N SER A 76 3.74 6.40 -3.56
CA SER A 76 2.36 6.43 -3.06
C SER A 76 2.05 7.65 -2.19
N GLY A 77 3.05 8.50 -1.89
CA GLY A 77 2.87 9.71 -1.10
C GLY A 77 2.66 9.47 0.41
N ILE A 78 3.29 8.45 0.98
CA ILE A 78 3.34 8.29 2.45
C ILE A 78 4.32 9.33 3.00
N THR A 79 3.81 10.26 3.81
CA THR A 79 4.61 11.36 4.39
C THR A 79 4.43 11.51 5.90
N SER A 80 3.56 10.72 6.53
CA SER A 80 3.23 10.84 7.95
C SER A 80 3.44 9.56 8.74
N MET A 81 3.96 9.72 9.97
CA MET A 81 4.07 8.61 10.94
C MET A 81 2.73 8.00 11.31
N ASP A 82 1.64 8.77 11.25
CA ASP A 82 0.31 8.26 11.59
C ASP A 82 -0.22 7.28 10.53
N GLN A 83 0.14 7.48 9.26
CA GLN A 83 -0.16 6.54 8.17
C GLN A 83 0.54 5.19 8.43
N LEU A 84 1.82 5.22 8.81
CA LEU A 84 2.60 4.01 9.15
C LEU A 84 2.04 3.30 10.40
N ARG A 85 1.68 4.06 11.43
CA ARG A 85 1.03 3.52 12.65
C ARG A 85 -0.30 2.86 12.31
N HIS A 86 -1.10 3.46 11.43
CA HIS A 86 -2.35 2.87 10.97
C HIS A 86 -2.11 1.58 10.17
N GLY A 87 -1.17 1.58 9.22
CA GLY A 87 -0.75 0.38 8.51
C GLY A 87 -0.33 -0.75 9.45
N MET A 88 0.44 -0.44 10.49
CA MET A 88 0.83 -1.42 11.52
C MET A 88 -0.36 -1.99 12.32
N ARG A 89 -1.37 -1.17 12.63
CA ARG A 89 -2.60 -1.68 13.27
C ARG A 89 -3.31 -2.69 12.36
N MET A 90 -3.34 -2.43 11.06
CA MET A 90 -3.93 -3.33 10.07
C MET A 90 -3.12 -4.62 9.89
N VAL A 91 -1.78 -4.56 9.95
CA VAL A 91 -0.92 -5.75 9.99
C VAL A 91 -1.35 -6.66 11.14
N SER A 92 -1.47 -6.12 12.35
CA SER A 92 -1.92 -6.89 13.52
C SER A 92 -3.34 -7.42 13.38
N ALA A 93 -4.26 -6.61 12.82
CA ALA A 93 -5.65 -7.01 12.60
C ALA A 93 -5.80 -8.12 11.54
N SER A 94 -4.90 -8.18 10.56
CA SER A 94 -4.93 -9.17 9.48
C SER A 94 -4.73 -10.61 9.96
N LYS A 95 -4.14 -10.80 11.15
CA LYS A 95 -3.79 -12.11 11.73
C LYS A 95 -2.89 -12.99 10.85
N SER A 96 -2.27 -12.40 9.81
CA SER A 96 -1.33 -13.10 8.94
C SER A 96 0.01 -13.27 9.65
N ALA A 97 0.60 -14.46 9.55
CA ALA A 97 1.98 -14.69 9.98
C ALA A 97 3.02 -14.09 9.00
N PHE A 98 2.60 -13.80 7.76
CA PHE A 98 3.47 -13.32 6.69
C PHE A 98 3.50 -11.80 6.62
N VAL A 99 4.66 -11.26 6.26
CA VAL A 99 4.83 -9.83 5.97
C VAL A 99 4.06 -9.50 4.70
N PRO A 100 3.24 -8.43 4.68
CA PRO A 100 2.54 -8.01 3.46
C PRO A 100 3.52 -7.56 2.38
N ALA A 101 3.09 -7.63 1.12
CA ALA A 101 3.80 -6.94 0.04
C ALA A 101 3.77 -5.40 0.28
N PRO A 102 4.78 -4.64 -0.16
CA PRO A 102 4.86 -3.19 0.10
C PRO A 102 3.58 -2.44 -0.31
N GLY A 103 3.06 -2.69 -1.52
CA GLY A 103 1.83 -2.03 -2.00
C GLY A 103 0.57 -2.41 -1.20
N VAL A 104 0.51 -3.63 -0.65
CA VAL A 104 -0.59 -4.04 0.25
C VAL A 104 -0.50 -3.27 1.56
N PHE A 105 0.70 -3.14 2.13
CA PHE A 105 0.89 -2.34 3.34
C PHE A 105 0.52 -0.87 3.11
N VAL A 106 0.93 -0.28 1.98
CA VAL A 106 0.54 1.08 1.60
C VAL A 106 -0.99 1.23 1.53
N SER A 107 -1.70 0.27 0.94
CA SER A 107 -3.17 0.34 0.90
C SER A 107 -3.80 0.44 2.29
N TRP A 108 -3.20 -0.21 3.29
CA TRP A 108 -3.65 -0.12 4.68
C TRP A 108 -3.27 1.20 5.35
N CYS A 109 -2.19 1.85 4.93
CA CYS A 109 -1.83 3.17 5.43
C CYS A 109 -2.88 4.25 5.10
N PHE A 110 -3.67 4.05 4.04
CA PHE A 110 -4.71 4.97 3.58
C PHE A 110 -6.14 4.49 3.87
N ALA A 111 -6.32 3.41 4.63
CA ALA A 111 -7.65 2.85 4.86
C ALA A 111 -8.55 3.86 5.61
N PRO A 112 -9.81 4.06 5.15
CA PRO A 112 -10.70 5.11 5.64
C PRO A 112 -11.01 4.97 7.13
N GLU A 113 -11.07 3.74 7.64
CA GLU A 113 -11.35 3.45 9.04
C GLU A 113 -10.28 4.05 9.98
N GLY A 114 -9.03 4.16 9.50
CA GLY A 114 -7.95 4.83 10.23
C GLY A 114 -8.13 6.33 10.39
N LEU A 115 -8.91 6.94 9.51
CA LEU A 115 -9.22 8.37 9.47
C LEU A 115 -10.58 8.67 10.13
N GLY A 116 -11.23 7.67 10.75
CA GLY A 116 -12.57 7.81 11.30
C GLY A 116 -13.69 7.89 10.25
N LEU A 117 -13.36 7.58 8.98
CA LEU A 117 -14.36 7.48 7.92
C LEU A 117 -15.03 6.10 7.98
N PRO A 118 -16.34 6.01 7.67
CA PRO A 118 -16.98 4.73 7.45
C PRO A 118 -16.35 4.02 6.24
N SER A 119 -16.54 2.70 6.15
CA SER A 119 -16.15 1.96 4.95
C SER A 119 -16.86 2.51 3.72
N VAL A 120 -16.26 2.34 2.53
CA VAL A 120 -16.77 2.89 1.27
C VAL A 120 -18.23 2.48 1.02
N GLU A 121 -18.59 1.22 1.30
CA GLU A 121 -19.94 0.71 1.14
C GLU A 121 -20.95 1.39 2.08
N VAL A 122 -20.57 1.60 3.35
CA VAL A 122 -21.40 2.30 4.33
C VAL A 122 -21.52 3.79 4.00
N ALA A 123 -20.43 4.42 3.55
CA ALA A 123 -20.43 5.80 3.08
C ALA A 123 -21.36 5.97 1.87
N TYR A 124 -21.26 5.08 0.87
CA TYR A 124 -22.05 5.11 -0.35
C TYR A 124 -23.54 4.87 -0.08
N SER A 125 -23.88 3.89 0.75
CA SER A 125 -25.27 3.64 1.13
C SER A 125 -25.88 4.81 1.93
N GLN A 126 -25.12 5.44 2.82
CA GLN A 126 -25.56 6.66 3.52
C GLN A 126 -25.74 7.83 2.56
N ALA A 127 -24.80 8.03 1.65
CA ALA A 127 -24.88 9.06 0.61
C ALA A 127 -26.16 8.93 -0.20
N LEU A 128 -26.40 7.76 -0.80
CA LEU A 128 -27.61 7.50 -1.59
C LEU A 128 -28.90 7.76 -0.80
N ARG A 129 -28.94 7.35 0.47
CA ARG A 129 -30.12 7.57 1.33
C ARG A 129 -30.38 9.04 1.59
N ASN A 130 -29.33 9.83 1.82
CA ASN A 130 -29.44 11.23 2.23
C ASN A 130 -29.47 12.22 1.05
N SER A 131 -29.06 11.82 -0.16
CA SER A 131 -29.09 12.66 -1.37
C SER A 131 -30.49 12.93 -1.92
N HIS A 132 -31.53 12.23 -1.44
CA HIS A 132 -32.90 12.48 -1.88
C HIS A 132 -33.41 13.85 -1.36
N PRO A 133 -34.09 14.69 -2.18
CA PRO A 133 -34.54 16.03 -1.76
C PRO A 133 -35.37 16.05 -0.47
N GLY A 134 -36.17 15.02 -0.23
CA GLY A 134 -36.94 14.87 1.02
C GLY A 134 -36.12 14.68 2.30
N MET A 135 -34.81 14.44 2.19
CA MET A 135 -33.88 14.26 3.31
C MET A 135 -33.01 15.51 3.57
N GLU A 136 -33.17 16.57 2.76
CA GLU A 136 -32.42 17.81 2.87
C GLU A 136 -32.61 18.44 4.27
N GLY A 137 -31.49 18.78 4.92
CA GLY A 137 -31.47 19.32 6.29
C GLY A 137 -31.84 18.34 7.41
N ARG A 138 -32.20 17.09 7.11
CA ARG A 138 -32.60 16.06 8.10
C ARG A 138 -31.70 14.82 8.13
N GLY A 139 -30.86 14.63 7.12
CA GLY A 139 -29.93 13.51 7.03
C GLY A 139 -28.87 13.51 8.14
N LYS A 140 -28.72 12.39 8.86
CA LYS A 140 -27.59 12.16 9.76
C LYS A 140 -26.41 11.64 8.95
N TRP A 141 -25.23 12.23 9.15
CA TRP A 141 -23.99 11.89 8.46
C TRP A 141 -22.99 11.28 9.42
N PHE A 142 -22.28 10.21 9.01
CA PHE A 142 -21.26 9.58 9.85
C PHE A 142 -19.99 10.44 9.94
N HIS A 143 -19.68 11.18 8.88
CA HIS A 143 -18.53 12.06 8.84
C HIS A 143 -18.79 13.26 7.91
N PRO A 144 -18.29 14.48 8.21
CA PRO A 144 -18.47 15.65 7.36
C PRO A 144 -17.98 15.45 5.93
N ALA A 145 -16.88 14.72 5.74
CA ALA A 145 -16.36 14.41 4.41
C ALA A 145 -17.37 13.64 3.53
N VAL A 146 -18.20 12.75 4.12
CA VAL A 146 -19.23 12.02 3.37
C VAL A 146 -20.32 12.98 2.90
N TYR A 147 -20.74 13.91 3.75
CA TYR A 147 -21.69 14.97 3.36
C TYR A 147 -21.13 15.83 2.23
N HIS A 148 -19.91 16.36 2.38
CA HIS A 148 -19.30 17.23 1.38
C HIS A 148 -18.99 16.53 0.05
N ALA A 149 -18.75 15.22 0.04
CA ALA A 149 -18.57 14.45 -1.19
C ALA A 149 -19.88 14.25 -1.98
N THR A 150 -21.04 14.49 -1.35
CA THR A 150 -22.37 14.33 -1.97
C THR A 150 -23.05 15.64 -2.36
N ALA A 151 -22.50 16.77 -1.94
CA ALA A 151 -22.97 18.12 -2.24
C ALA A 151 -22.43 18.60 -3.60
#